data_AF-A0A356Z7B6-F1
#
_entry.id   AF-A0A356Z7B6-F1
#
_cell.length_a   1.000
_cell.length_b   1.000
_cell.length_c   1.000
_cell.angle_alpha   90.00
_cell.angle_beta   90.00
_cell.angle_gamma   90.00
#
_symmetry.space_group_name_H-M   'P 1'
#
loop_
_entity.id
_entity.type
_entity.pdbx_description
1 polymer ?
#
loop_
_entity_poly.entity_id
_entity_poly.type
_entity_poly.pdbx_seq_one_letter_code
_entity_poly.pdbx_strand_id
1 'polypeptide(L)'
;GKSSLLNAMLDSALVKTGDLSEKVGRGKHTTRHVELFPLTNGAVMVDTPGFSSLDLPRLRREELGDYYPDFQDYSTECRFGNCLHHREIECGVKQAVRDREIADFRYNNYIHILEEVIANERCYR
;
A
#
# COMPACT_ATOMS: atom_id res chain seq x y z
N GLY A 1 -3.45 -0.64 16.84
CA GLY A 1 -4.41 -0.54 15.73
C GLY A 1 -4.99 -1.88 15.40
N LYS A 2 -4.27 -2.72 14.64
CA LYS A 2 -4.74 -4.04 14.18
C LYS A 2 -5.23 -4.98 15.28
N SER A 3 -4.40 -5.24 16.30
CA SER A 3 -4.77 -6.12 17.43
C SER A 3 -5.96 -5.62 18.25
N SER A 4 -6.13 -4.29 18.37
CA SER A 4 -7.30 -3.70 19.02
C SER A 4 -8.57 -3.89 18.19
N LEU A 5 -8.47 -3.76 16.85
CA LEU A 5 -9.57 -4.04 15.93
C LEU A 5 -9.95 -5.52 15.92
N LEU A 6 -8.96 -6.42 15.95
CA LEU A 6 -9.15 -7.87 16.06
C LEU A 6 -9.99 -8.23 17.29
N ASN A 7 -9.62 -7.68 18.46
CA ASN A 7 -10.34 -7.92 19.70
C ASN A 7 -11.77 -7.38 19.71
N ALA A 8 -12.06 -6.33 18.93
CA ALA A 8 -13.42 -5.79 18.81
C ALA A 8 -14.31 -6.60 17.86
N MET A 9 -13.72 -7.31 16.89
CA MET A 9 -14.46 -8.12 15.91
C MET A 9 -14.71 -9.56 16.37
N LEU A 10 -13.90 -10.07 17.30
CA LEU A 10 -14.04 -11.39 17.88
C LEU A 10 -14.80 -11.26 19.20
N ASP A 11 -16.11 -11.49 19.19
CA ASP A 11 -17.05 -11.27 20.32
C ASP A 11 -16.82 -12.18 21.55
N SER A 12 -15.67 -12.86 21.64
CA SER A 12 -15.23 -13.57 22.85
C SER A 12 -13.79 -14.09 22.73
N ALA A 13 -12.88 -13.45 23.47
CA ALA A 13 -11.83 -14.08 24.28
C ALA A 13 -10.98 -15.22 23.68
N LEU A 14 -10.30 -15.00 22.54
CA LEU A 14 -9.31 -15.98 22.03
C LEU A 14 -7.88 -15.46 21.82
N VAL A 15 -7.62 -14.16 21.92
CA VAL A 15 -6.25 -13.66 21.92
C VAL A 15 -5.79 -13.49 23.36
N LYS A 16 -4.97 -14.41 23.87
CA LYS A 16 -4.15 -14.11 25.05
C LYS A 16 -3.28 -12.92 24.67
N THR A 17 -3.64 -11.72 25.15
CA THR A 17 -2.71 -10.60 25.29
C THR A 17 -1.63 -11.04 26.26
N GLY A 18 -0.65 -11.80 25.75
CA GLY A 18 0.53 -12.21 26.50
C GLY A 18 1.28 -10.96 26.92
N ASP A 19 1.32 -10.75 28.23
CA ASP A 19 2.06 -9.75 29.00
C ASP A 19 2.67 -8.59 28.20
N LEU A 20 2.01 -7.43 28.32
CA LEU A 20 2.63 -6.15 28.02
C LEU A 20 3.86 -5.98 28.93
N SER A 21 5.06 -6.09 28.33
CA SER A 21 6.29 -5.74 29.02
C SER A 21 6.27 -4.26 29.39
N GLU A 22 6.09 -3.97 30.69
CA GLU A 22 6.07 -2.64 31.31
C GLU A 22 7.38 -1.83 31.16
N LYS A 23 8.35 -2.26 30.34
CA LYS A 23 9.71 -1.70 30.41
C LYS A 23 10.08 -0.63 29.38
N VAL A 24 9.25 -0.30 28.39
CA VAL A 24 9.62 0.77 27.45
C VAL A 24 8.37 1.50 26.96
N GLY A 25 8.24 2.80 27.30
CA GLY A 25 7.15 3.69 26.90
C GLY A 25 7.09 4.03 25.41
N ARG A 26 7.19 3.02 24.54
CA ARG A 26 6.89 3.05 23.10
C ARG A 26 6.17 1.75 22.75
N GLY A 27 4.97 1.86 22.18
CA GLY A 27 4.18 0.71 21.73
C GLY A 27 4.96 -0.17 20.75
N LYS A 28 5.53 -1.25 21.25
CA LYS A 28 6.29 -2.21 20.46
C LYS A 28 5.28 -3.17 19.83
N HIS A 29 5.05 -3.01 18.53
CA HIS A 29 4.30 -3.99 17.75
C HIS A 29 5.08 -5.31 17.74
N THR A 30 4.56 -6.35 18.38
CA THR A 30 5.18 -7.68 18.40
C THR A 30 4.18 -8.78 18.02
N THR A 31 3.47 -8.62 16.91
CA THR A 31 3.06 -9.81 16.12
C THR A 31 4.25 -10.15 15.23
N ARG A 32 5.08 -11.13 15.62
CA ARG A 32 6.27 -11.58 14.83
C ARG A 32 5.96 -12.73 13.88
N HIS A 33 4.81 -13.36 14.04
CA HIS A 33 4.35 -14.51 13.27
C HIS A 33 2.97 -14.22 12.69
N VAL A 34 2.62 -14.90 11.60
CA VAL A 34 1.27 -14.83 11.03
C VAL A 34 0.35 -15.71 11.88
N GLU A 35 -0.75 -15.15 12.37
CA GLU A 35 -1.76 -15.89 13.13
C GLU A 35 -3.06 -16.01 12.33
N LEU A 36 -3.69 -17.18 12.38
CA LEU A 36 -4.95 -17.48 11.67
C LEU A 36 -6.07 -17.69 12.69
N PHE A 37 -7.12 -16.87 12.59
CA PHE A 37 -8.29 -16.92 13.45
C PHE A 37 -9.51 -17.40 12.63
N PRO A 38 -9.99 -18.64 12.84
CA PRO A 38 -11.21 -19.10 12.20
C PRO A 38 -12.43 -18.33 12.75
N LEU A 39 -13.31 -17.92 11.86
CA LEU A 39 -14.57 -17.22 12.18
C LEU A 39 -15.76 -18.18 12.11
N THR A 40 -16.83 -17.88 12.84
CA THR A 40 -18.03 -18.72 12.95
C THR A 40 -18.78 -18.92 11.63
N ASN A 41 -18.58 -18.03 10.67
CA ASN A 41 -19.14 -18.10 9.31
C ASN A 41 -18.26 -18.90 8.33
N GLY A 42 -17.20 -19.57 8.81
CA GLY A 42 -16.28 -20.36 7.99
C GLY A 42 -15.18 -19.56 7.29
N ALA A 43 -15.12 -18.23 7.47
CA ALA A 43 -13.99 -17.42 7.02
C ALA A 43 -12.78 -17.57 7.95
N VAL A 44 -11.60 -17.16 7.48
CA VAL A 44 -10.38 -17.13 8.29
C VAL A 44 -9.80 -15.72 8.25
N MET A 45 -9.53 -15.16 9.42
CA MET A 45 -8.89 -13.87 9.60
C MET A 45 -7.39 -14.08 9.84
N VAL A 46 -6.56 -13.27 9.18
CA VAL A 46 -5.09 -13.41 9.20
C VAL A 46 -4.50 -12.17 9.87
N ASP A 47 -3.90 -12.30 11.06
CA ASP A 47 -3.08 -11.24 11.64
C ASP A 47 -1.65 -11.36 11.11
N THR A 48 -1.24 -10.39 10.31
CA THR A 48 0.12 -10.31 9.79
C THR A 48 0.91 -9.24 10.56
N PRO A 49 2.22 -9.44 10.75
CA PRO A 49 3.11 -8.36 11.13
C PRO A 49 2.89 -7.15 10.20
N GLY A 50 2.98 -5.93 10.75
CA GLY A 50 3.05 -4.75 9.88
C GLY A 50 4.34 -4.81 9.06
N PHE A 51 4.30 -4.28 7.84
CA PHE A 51 5.52 -4.08 7.06
C PHE A 51 6.36 -2.97 7.70
N SER A 52 7.62 -3.25 8.03
CA SER A 52 8.59 -2.23 8.46
C SER A 52 9.27 -1.53 7.29
N SER A 53 9.32 -2.22 6.16
CA SER A 53 9.83 -1.76 4.86
C SER A 53 9.02 -2.45 3.78
N LEU A 54 8.72 -1.74 2.71
CA LEU A 54 8.15 -2.31 1.49
C LEU A 54 9.32 -2.55 0.54
N ASP A 55 9.45 -3.78 0.04
CA ASP A 55 10.35 -4.09 -1.06
C ASP A 55 9.49 -4.30 -2.29
N LEU A 56 9.71 -3.49 -3.33
CA LEU A 56 8.93 -3.58 -4.54
C LEU A 56 9.40 -4.81 -5.34
N PRO A 57 8.47 -5.63 -5.86
CA PRO A 57 8.85 -6.71 -6.75
C PRO A 57 9.53 -6.13 -8.00
N ARG A 58 10.18 -6.99 -8.79
CA ARG A 58 10.67 -6.59 -10.12
C ARG A 58 9.49 -6.11 -10.94
N LEU A 59 9.46 -4.80 -11.17
CA LEU A 59 8.38 -4.08 -11.82
C LEU A 59 9.00 -3.16 -12.86
N ARG A 60 8.46 -3.14 -14.07
CA ARG A 60 8.85 -2.15 -15.06
C ARG A 60 8.13 -0.84 -14.78
N ARG A 61 8.77 0.29 -15.04
CA ARG A 61 8.19 1.63 -14.78
C ARG A 61 6.84 1.83 -15.47
N GLU A 62 6.65 1.22 -16.65
CA GLU A 62 5.41 1.30 -17.43
C GLU A 62 4.24 0.57 -16.74
N GLU A 63 4.51 -0.41 -15.89
CA GLU A 63 3.49 -1.23 -15.21
C GLU A 63 2.98 -0.56 -13.92
N LEU A 64 3.74 0.39 -13.35
CA LEU A 64 3.39 0.99 -12.06
C LEU A 64 2.04 1.72 -12.08
N GLY A 65 1.71 2.39 -13.18
CA GLY A 65 0.45 3.13 -13.32
C GLY A 65 -0.79 2.24 -13.15
N ASP A 66 -0.70 0.97 -13.56
CA ASP A 66 -1.81 0.02 -13.52
C ASP A 66 -2.22 -0.35 -12.07
N TYR A 67 -1.31 -0.16 -11.11
CA TYR A 67 -1.56 -0.38 -9.67
C TYR A 67 -2.20 0.81 -8.96
N TYR A 68 -2.50 1.89 -9.68
CA TYR A 68 -3.24 3.05 -9.18
C TYR A 68 -4.63 3.07 -9.84
N PRO A 69 -5.66 2.47 -9.20
CA PRO A 69 -7.03 2.45 -9.76
C PRO A 69 -7.55 3.85 -10.07
N ASP A 70 -7.20 4.83 -9.24
CA ASP A 70 -7.53 6.24 -9.39
C ASP A 70 -7.02 6.86 -10.71
N PHE A 71 -6.08 6.21 -11.40
CA PHE A 71 -5.49 6.70 -12.66
C PHE A 71 -6.19 6.14 -13.90
N GLN A 72 -6.85 4.97 -13.81
CA GLN A 72 -7.29 4.19 -14.97
C GLN A 72 -8.17 5.00 -15.92
N ASP A 73 -9.14 5.74 -15.40
CA ASP A 73 -10.06 6.55 -16.19
C ASP A 73 -9.32 7.67 -16.95
N TYR A 74 -8.34 8.30 -16.31
CA TYR A 74 -7.60 9.45 -16.85
C TYR A 74 -6.39 9.08 -17.71
N SER A 75 -5.87 7.86 -17.57
CA SER A 75 -4.76 7.37 -18.40
C SER A 75 -5.15 7.25 -19.87
N THR A 76 -6.44 7.06 -20.16
CA THR A 76 -6.98 7.04 -21.54
C THR A 76 -6.92 8.41 -22.23
N GLU A 77 -6.85 9.49 -21.44
CA GLU A 77 -6.75 10.87 -21.93
C GLU A 77 -5.29 11.34 -22.11
N CYS A 78 -4.32 10.47 -21.82
CA CYS A 78 -2.92 10.75 -22.11
C CYS A 78 -2.66 10.79 -23.62
N ARG A 79 -1.82 11.73 -24.07
CA ARG A 79 -1.41 11.81 -25.48
C ARG A 79 -0.66 10.56 -25.97
N PHE A 80 0.10 9.92 -25.08
CA PHE A 80 0.94 8.77 -25.40
C PHE A 80 0.48 7.54 -24.62
N GLY A 81 0.39 6.39 -25.30
CA GLY A 81 -0.03 5.12 -24.68
C GLY A 81 0.98 4.53 -23.70
N ASN A 82 2.21 5.04 -23.66
CA ASN A 82 3.26 4.66 -22.71
C ASN A 82 3.58 5.80 -21.73
N CYS A 83 2.61 6.66 -21.45
CA CYS A 83 2.76 7.76 -20.49
C CYS A 83 3.07 7.21 -19.09
N LEU A 84 4.15 7.69 -18.48
CA LEU A 84 4.52 7.40 -17.09
C LEU A 84 3.94 8.42 -16.10
N HIS A 85 3.03 9.28 -16.57
CA HIS A 85 2.37 10.33 -15.80
C HIS A 85 3.31 11.24 -15.01
N HIS A 86 4.57 11.40 -15.45
CA HIS A 86 5.61 12.11 -14.72
C HIS A 86 6.02 13.38 -15.47
N ARG A 87 6.82 13.22 -16.53
CA ARG A 87 7.39 14.36 -17.30
C ARG A 87 6.57 14.74 -18.52
N GLU A 88 5.61 13.91 -18.91
CA GLU A 88 4.77 14.07 -20.09
C GLU A 88 3.87 15.30 -19.95
N ILE A 89 3.92 16.24 -20.90
CA ILE A 89 3.17 17.51 -20.78
C ILE A 89 1.65 17.27 -20.88
N GLU A 90 1.23 16.53 -21.91
CA GLU A 90 -0.17 16.21 -22.19
C GLU A 90 -0.55 14.86 -21.54
N CYS A 91 -0.89 14.93 -20.26
CA CYS A 91 -1.20 13.78 -19.42
C CYS A 91 -2.53 13.99 -18.68
N GLY A 92 -3.50 13.10 -18.93
CA GLY A 92 -4.82 13.12 -18.28
C GLY A 92 -4.72 12.99 -16.76
N VAL A 93 -3.89 12.07 -16.24
CA VAL A 93 -3.66 11.94 -14.79
C VAL A 93 -3.20 13.26 -14.16
N LYS A 94 -2.26 13.99 -14.80
CA LYS A 94 -1.82 15.30 -14.26
C LYS A 94 -2.89 16.38 -14.38
N GLN A 95 -3.78 16.27 -15.36
CA GLN A 95 -4.93 17.17 -15.48
C GLN A 95 -5.94 16.88 -14.35
N ALA A 96 -6.30 15.61 -14.12
CA ALA A 96 -7.15 15.19 -13.02
C ALA A 96 -6.61 15.59 -11.64
N VAL A 97 -5.28 15.59 -11.45
CA VAL A 97 -4.66 16.16 -10.24
C VAL A 97 -4.90 17.68 -10.14
N ARG A 98 -4.69 18.43 -11.22
CA ARG A 98 -4.97 19.89 -11.25
C ARG A 98 -6.44 20.20 -10.96
N ASP A 99 -7.33 19.36 -11.46
CA ASP A 99 -8.79 19.50 -11.31
C ASP A 99 -9.29 18.94 -9.96
N ARG A 100 -8.38 18.40 -9.13
CA ARG A 100 -8.63 17.82 -7.79
C ARG A 100 -9.51 16.56 -7.80
N GLU A 101 -9.60 15.89 -8.95
CA GLU A 101 -10.24 14.58 -9.07
C GLU A 101 -9.33 13.47 -8.53
N ILE A 102 -8.01 13.67 -8.65
CA ILE A 102 -6.98 12.88 -7.95
C ILE A 102 -6.35 13.74 -6.86
N ALA A 103 -6.30 13.23 -5.63
CA ALA A 103 -5.68 13.94 -4.52
C ALA A 103 -4.15 14.09 -4.70
N ASP A 104 -3.62 15.27 -4.42
CA ASP A 104 -2.19 15.59 -4.58
C ASP A 104 -1.27 14.57 -3.87
N PHE A 105 -1.64 14.12 -2.67
CA PHE A 105 -0.82 13.16 -1.92
C PHE A 105 -0.73 11.79 -2.61
N ARG A 106 -1.78 11.38 -3.34
CA ARG A 106 -1.79 10.12 -4.10
C ARG A 106 -0.82 10.19 -5.26
N TYR A 107 -0.89 11.29 -6.01
CA TYR A 107 0.03 11.54 -7.12
C TYR A 107 1.48 11.70 -6.66
N ASN A 108 1.73 12.45 -5.58
CA ASN A 108 3.08 12.60 -5.04
C ASN A 108 3.66 11.26 -4.55
N ASN A 109 2.84 10.40 -3.94
CA ASN A 109 3.23 9.05 -3.57
C ASN A 109 3.57 8.20 -4.81
N TYR A 110 2.76 8.28 -5.87
CA TYR A 110 3.05 7.63 -7.15
C TYR A 110 4.42 8.04 -7.70
N ILE A 111 4.71 9.34 -7.75
CA ILE A 111 6.01 9.83 -8.25
C ILE A 111 7.17 9.32 -7.42
N HIS A 112 7.03 9.29 -6.09
CA HIS A 112 8.07 8.75 -5.21
C HIS A 112 8.36 7.26 -5.50
N ILE A 113 7.32 6.45 -5.63
CA ILE A 113 7.45 5.01 -5.94
C ILE A 113 7.98 4.83 -7.37
N LEU A 114 7.55 5.65 -8.33
CA LEU A 114 8.04 5.60 -9.71
C LEU A 114 9.55 5.84 -9.79
N GLU A 115 10.07 6.80 -9.02
CA GLU A 115 11.51 7.06 -8.95
C GLU A 115 12.27 5.84 -8.39
N GLU A 116 11.74 5.19 -7.37
CA GLU A 116 12.31 3.95 -6.80
C GLU A 116 12.29 2.80 -7.83
N VAL A 117 11.17 2.61 -8.54
CA VAL A 117 11.05 1.60 -9.61
C VAL A 117 12.05 1.86 -10.73
N ILE A 118 12.19 3.12 -11.19
CA ILE A 118 13.16 3.49 -12.23
C ILE A 118 14.60 3.23 -11.77
N ALA A 119 14.91 3.47 -10.49
CA ALA A 119 16.23 3.19 -9.93
C ALA A 119 16.50 1.68 -9.89
N ASN A 120 15.55 0.89 -9.38
CA ASN A 120 15.66 -0.56 -9.26
C ASN A 120 15.76 -1.26 -10.62
N GLU A 121 14.99 -0.83 -11.63
CA GLU A 121 15.04 -1.38 -12.98
C GLU A 121 16.44 -1.27 -13.61
N ARG A 122 17.17 -0.18 -13.33
CA ARG A 122 18.54 0.02 -13.83
C ARG A 122 19.55 -0.93 -13.18
N CYS A 123 19.30 -1.38 -11.95
CA CYS A 123 20.19 -2.28 -11.23
C CYS A 123 20.03 -3.75 -11.66
N TYR A 124 18.93 -4.12 -12.33
CA TYR A 124 18.68 -5.48 -12.82
C TYR A 124 19.11 -5.70 -14.28
N ARG A 125 19.53 -4.65 -14.99
CA ARG A 125 20.08 -4.75 -16.35
C ARG A 125 21.58 -4.99 -16.32
#